data_AF-A0A8I1DDZ9-F1
#
_entry.id   AF-A0A8I1DDZ9-F1
#
_cell.length_a   1.000
_cell.length_b   1.000
_cell.length_c   1.000
_cell.angle_alpha   90.00
_cell.angle_beta   90.00
_cell.angle_gamma   90.00
#
_symmetry.space_group_name_H-M   'P 1'
#
loop_
_entity.id
_entity.type
_entity.pdbx_description
1 polymer ?
#
loop_
_entity_poly.entity_id
_entity_poly.type
_entity_poly.pdbx_seq_one_letter_code
_entity_poly.pdbx_strand_id
1 'polypeptide(L)'
;MAWLNNWLNSLPISGIYLVILVLTAMIYKTAFAVRLPVLKTVLVYITLAVGCWLLALFHLMGLPIVPALLVTVVLIAVTRLRLYLVRKKEQDEKMA
;
A
#
# COMPACT_ATOMS: atom_id res chain seq x y z
N MET A 1 -19.16 -6.17 2.18
CA MET A 1 -17.80 -6.52 1.71
C MET A 1 -17.75 -7.71 0.74
N ALA A 2 -18.85 -8.46 0.51
CA ALA A 2 -18.89 -9.55 -0.49
C ALA A 2 -18.96 -9.07 -1.96
N TRP A 3 -19.50 -7.87 -2.20
CA TRP A 3 -19.60 -7.28 -3.54
C TRP A 3 -18.22 -7.03 -4.19
N LEU A 4 -17.20 -6.68 -3.39
CA LEU A 4 -15.84 -6.50 -3.89
C LEU A 4 -15.17 -7.84 -4.24
N ASN A 5 -15.44 -8.89 -3.45
CA ASN A 5 -14.83 -10.20 -3.65
C ASN A 5 -15.35 -10.91 -4.90
N ASN A 6 -16.65 -10.75 -5.20
CA ASN A 6 -17.25 -11.30 -6.43
C ASN A 6 -16.79 -10.54 -7.68
N TRP A 7 -16.62 -9.22 -7.59
CA TRP A 7 -16.11 -8.44 -8.72
C TRP A 7 -14.60 -8.65 -8.92
N LEU A 8 -13.84 -8.88 -7.85
CA LEU A 8 -12.41 -9.21 -7.93
C LEU A 8 -12.16 -10.64 -8.42
N ASN A 9 -13.01 -11.61 -8.06
CA ASN A 9 -12.99 -12.96 -8.66
C ASN A 9 -13.42 -12.98 -10.13
N SER A 10 -13.99 -11.88 -10.65
CA SER A 10 -14.22 -11.72 -12.09
C SER A 10 -12.91 -11.45 -12.86
N LEU A 11 -11.83 -11.07 -12.17
CA LEU A 11 -10.51 -10.89 -12.77
C LEU A 11 -9.73 -12.22 -12.71
N PRO A 12 -9.02 -12.61 -13.78
CA PRO A 12 -8.18 -13.81 -13.77
C PRO A 12 -7.15 -13.75 -12.62
N ILE A 13 -6.80 -14.90 -12.05
CA ILE A 13 -5.87 -15.03 -10.91
C ILE A 13 -4.54 -14.27 -11.13
N SER A 14 -4.07 -14.17 -12.37
CA SER A 14 -2.89 -13.39 -12.76
C SER A 14 -3.02 -11.88 -12.52
N GLY A 15 -4.21 -11.31 -12.74
CA GLY A 15 -4.48 -9.89 -12.52
C GLY A 15 -4.48 -9.52 -11.03
N ILE A 16 -5.00 -10.40 -10.17
CA ILE A 16 -5.02 -10.21 -8.72
C ILE A 16 -3.59 -10.19 -8.16
N TYR A 17 -2.73 -11.09 -8.64
CA TYR A 17 -1.33 -11.12 -8.24
C TYR A 17 -0.59 -9.82 -8.60
N LEU A 18 -0.79 -9.31 -9.82
CA LEU A 18 -0.21 -8.03 -10.24
C LEU A 18 -0.70 -6.86 -9.38
N VAL A 19 -1.99 -6.82 -9.06
CA VAL A 19 -2.57 -5.77 -8.20
C VAL A 19 -1.97 -5.82 -6.80
N ILE A 20 -1.84 -7.00 -6.18
CA ILE A 20 -1.20 -7.18 -4.86
C ILE A 20 0.24 -6.68 -4.90
N LEU A 21 0.99 -7.05 -5.94
CA LEU A 21 2.40 -6.67 -6.10
C LEU A 21 2.53 -5.15 -6.20
N VAL A 22 1.73 -4.52 -7.06
CA VAL A 22 1.73 -3.06 -7.26
C VAL A 22 1.29 -2.32 -6.00
N LEU A 23 0.20 -2.75 -5.33
CA LEU A 23 -0.27 -2.14 -4.09
C LEU A 23 0.79 -2.27 -2.99
N THR A 24 1.39 -3.44 -2.82
CA THR A 24 2.43 -3.68 -1.82
C THR A 24 3.65 -2.80 -2.08
N ALA A 25 4.08 -2.69 -3.34
CA ALA A 25 5.17 -1.79 -3.72
C ALA A 25 4.82 -0.30 -3.44
N MET A 26 3.57 0.11 -3.70
CA MET A 26 3.09 1.46 -3.43
C MET A 26 3.02 1.78 -1.93
N ILE A 27 2.49 0.83 -1.13
CA ILE A 27 2.48 0.93 0.34
C ILE A 27 3.90 1.05 0.83
N TYR A 28 4.82 0.21 0.35
CA TYR A 28 6.19 0.23 0.81
C TYR A 28 6.86 1.58 0.57
N LYS A 29 6.75 2.09 -0.66
CA LYS A 29 7.29 3.42 -1.03
C LYS A 29 6.72 4.54 -0.15
N THR A 30 5.48 4.39 0.32
CA THR A 30 4.78 5.42 1.09
C THR A 30 4.97 5.28 2.60
N ALA A 31 4.91 4.06 3.14
CA ALA A 31 5.14 3.74 4.55
C ALA A 31 6.61 3.94 4.92
N PHE A 32 7.52 3.56 4.04
CA PHE A 32 8.95 3.86 4.14
C PHE A 32 9.30 5.11 3.36
N ALA A 33 8.56 6.22 3.56
CA ALA A 33 8.93 7.55 3.09
C ALA A 33 10.19 8.09 3.81
N VAL A 34 11.22 7.24 3.92
CA VAL A 34 12.49 7.51 4.55
C VAL A 34 13.49 7.70 3.43
N ARG A 35 14.17 8.85 3.44
CA ARG A 35 15.29 9.18 2.54
C ARG A 35 16.41 8.16 2.77
N LEU A 36 16.40 7.03 2.07
CA LEU A 36 17.47 6.02 2.22
C LEU A 36 18.53 6.19 1.13
N PRO A 37 19.82 6.11 1.48
CA PRO A 37 20.89 5.96 0.51
C PRO A 37 20.65 4.70 -0.33
N VAL A 38 20.90 4.77 -1.63
CA VAL A 38 20.59 3.74 -2.64
C VAL A 38 21.00 2.33 -2.24
N LEU A 39 22.10 2.17 -1.49
CA LEU A 39 22.60 0.88 -1.04
C LEU A 39 21.67 0.16 -0.04
N LYS A 40 21.00 0.90 0.87
CA LYS A 40 20.06 0.31 1.84
C LYS A 40 18.70 -0.03 1.22
N THR A 41 18.35 0.66 0.12
CA THR A 41 17.12 0.39 -0.64
C THR A 41 17.14 -1.02 -1.25
N VAL A 42 18.30 -1.54 -1.64
CA VAL A 42 18.42 -2.89 -2.22
C VAL A 42 18.08 -3.97 -1.19
N LEU A 43 18.65 -3.90 0.02
CA LEU A 43 18.36 -4.85 1.11
C LEU A 43 16.87 -4.89 1.44
N VAL A 44 16.30 -3.70 1.51
CA VAL A 44 14.87 -3.46 1.69
C VAL A 44 14.02 -4.12 0.60
N TYR A 45 14.42 -3.97 -0.67
CA TYR A 45 13.70 -4.56 -1.81
C TYR A 45 13.79 -6.09 -1.81
N ILE A 46 14.91 -6.64 -1.34
CA ILE A 46 15.08 -8.10 -1.12
C ILE A 46 14.12 -8.58 -0.02
N THR A 47 14.07 -7.90 1.12
CA THR A 47 13.10 -8.23 2.18
C THR A 47 11.66 -8.09 1.70
N LEU A 48 11.38 -7.11 0.83
CA LEU A 48 10.06 -6.94 0.21
C LEU A 48 9.71 -8.10 -0.72
N ALA A 49 10.64 -8.54 -1.55
CA ALA A 49 10.45 -9.69 -2.43
C ALA A 49 10.15 -10.96 -1.63
N VAL A 50 10.86 -11.18 -0.53
CA VAL A 50 10.61 -12.30 0.40
C VAL A 50 9.26 -12.15 1.11
N GLY A 51 8.92 -10.95 1.56
CA GLY A 51 7.61 -10.66 2.17
C GLY A 51 6.46 -10.89 1.18
N CYS A 52 6.62 -10.48 -0.07
CA CYS A 52 5.62 -10.66 -1.12
C CYS A 52 5.38 -12.14 -1.43
N TRP A 53 6.44 -12.97 -1.37
CA TRP A 53 6.33 -14.42 -1.46
C TRP A 53 5.48 -15.00 -0.32
N LEU A 54 5.68 -14.51 0.91
CA LEU A 54 4.87 -14.90 2.06
C LEU A 54 3.41 -14.44 1.93
N LEU A 55 3.17 -13.21 1.46
CA LEU A 55 1.82 -12.69 1.21
C LEU A 55 1.07 -13.51 0.15
N ALA A 56 1.76 -13.94 -0.92
CA ALA A 56 1.19 -14.81 -1.93
C ALA A 56 0.76 -16.17 -1.36
N LEU A 57 1.55 -16.71 -0.42
CA LEU A 57 1.27 -17.96 0.27
C LEU A 57 0.05 -17.84 1.22
N PHE A 58 -0.09 -16.70 1.90
CA PHE A 58 -1.26 -16.39 2.73
C PHE A 58 -2.54 -16.22 1.89
N HIS A 59 -2.42 -15.63 0.70
CA HIS A 59 -3.56 -15.54 -0.22
C HIS A 59 -4.03 -16.93 -0.69
N LEU A 60 -3.10 -17.85 -0.96
CA LEU A 60 -3.42 -19.23 -1.35
C LEU A 60 -4.15 -20.01 -0.24
N MET A 61 -3.88 -19.68 1.03
CA MET A 61 -4.59 -20.23 2.20
C MET A 61 -6.00 -19.64 2.40
N GLY A 62 -6.49 -18.81 1.47
CA GLY A 62 -7.84 -18.23 1.51
C GLY A 62 -7.96 -16.96 2.35
N LEU A 63 -6.84 -16.35 2.74
CA LEU A 63 -6.86 -15.11 3.53
C LEU A 63 -7.15 -13.88 2.65
N PRO A 64 -8.04 -12.96 3.07
CA PRO A 64 -8.39 -11.76 2.32
C PRO A 64 -7.27 -10.69 2.37
N ILE A 65 -6.11 -10.98 1.77
CA ILE A 65 -4.92 -10.11 1.75
C ILE A 65 -5.14 -8.84 0.88
N VAL A 66 -5.84 -8.98 -0.26
CA VAL A 66 -6.09 -7.88 -1.19
C VAL A 66 -6.88 -6.75 -0.53
N PRO A 67 -8.04 -7.01 0.10
CA PRO A 67 -8.78 -5.93 0.76
C PRO A 67 -8.00 -5.35 1.96
N ALA A 68 -7.17 -6.14 2.66
CA ALA A 68 -6.32 -5.62 3.73
C ALA A 68 -5.28 -4.60 3.21
N LEU A 69 -4.64 -4.89 2.08
CA LEU A 69 -3.73 -3.96 1.40
C LEU A 69 -4.47 -2.70 0.93
N LEU A 70 -5.67 -2.86 0.38
CA LEU A 70 -6.49 -1.75 -0.10
C LEU A 70 -6.87 -0.81 1.06
N VAL A 71 -7.34 -1.36 2.19
CA VAL A 71 -7.64 -0.58 3.41
C VAL A 71 -6.40 0.16 3.90
N THR A 72 -5.22 -0.48 3.87
CA THR A 72 -3.95 0.14 4.25
C THR A 72 -3.60 1.33 3.34
N VAL A 73 -3.72 1.17 2.01
CA VAL A 73 -3.49 2.27 1.05
C VAL A 73 -4.43 3.44 1.33
N VAL A 74 -5.72 3.16 1.55
CA VAL A 74 -6.72 4.19 1.85
C VAL A 74 -6.37 4.92 3.14
N LEU A 75 -6.01 4.19 4.21
CA LEU A 75 -5.56 4.78 5.47
C LEU A 75 -4.38 5.74 5.26
N ILE A 76 -3.34 5.28 4.56
CA ILE A 76 -2.14 6.09 4.28
C ILE A 76 -2.48 7.32 3.40
N ALA A 77 -3.36 7.15 2.41
CA ALA A 77 -3.82 8.26 1.58
C ALA A 77 -4.56 9.32 2.42
N VAL A 78 -5.45 8.88 3.31
CA VAL A 78 -6.18 9.76 4.24
C VAL A 78 -5.23 10.47 5.20
N THR A 79 -4.24 9.78 5.76
CA THR A 79 -3.28 10.42 6.68
C THR A 79 -2.44 11.49 5.98
N ARG A 80 -2.02 11.25 4.73
CA ARG A 80 -1.33 12.24 3.91
C ARG A 80 -2.22 13.45 3.63
N LEU A 81 -3.46 13.24 3.20
CA LEU A 81 -4.41 14.33 2.94
C LEU A 81 -4.61 15.20 4.19
N ARG A 82 -4.79 14.56 5.36
CA ARG A 82 -4.90 15.29 6.63
C ARG A 82 -3.67 16.16 6.90
N LEU A 83 -2.47 15.62 6.69
CA LEU A 83 -1.22 16.35 6.93
C LEU A 83 -1.06 17.57 5.99
N TYR A 84 -1.42 17.44 4.71
CA TYR A 84 -1.37 18.56 3.77
C TYR A 84 -2.38 19.65 4.13
N LEU A 85 -3.59 19.29 4.57
CA LEU A 85 -4.62 20.24 4.98
C LEU A 85 -4.24 21.01 6.25
N VAL A 86 -3.63 20.34 7.24
CA VAL A 86 -3.16 21.00 8.49
C VAL A 86 -2.09 22.05 8.17
N ARG A 87 -1.11 21.71 7.34
CA ARG A 87 -0.03 22.65 6.98
C ARG A 87 -0.53 23.87 6.21
N LYS A 88 -1.60 23.71 5.42
CA LYS A 88 -2.19 24.81 4.65
C LYS A 88 -2.96 25.79 5.56
N LYS A 89 -3.63 25.29 6.62
CA LYS A 89 -4.33 26.13 7.60
C LYS A 89 -3.39 27.04 8.39
N GLU A 90 -2.21 26.55 8.80
CA GLU A 90 -1.24 27.37 9.55
C GLU A 90 -0.59 28.48 8.71
N GLN A 91 -0.56 28.35 7.38
CA GLN A 91 -0.02 29.41 6.51
C GLN A 91 -1.03 30.54 6.26
N ASP A 92 -2.33 30.23 6.17
CA ASP A 92 -3.38 31.25 6.05
C ASP A 92 -3.52 32.08 7.33
N GLU A 93 -3.40 31.46 8.51
CA GLU A 93 -3.53 32.16 9.80
C GLU A 93 -2.35 33.11 10.09
N LYS A 94 -1.18 32.88 9.50
CA LYS A 94 0.00 33.77 9.65
C LYS A 94 0.02 34.95 8.68
N MET A 95 -0.91 35.03 7.73
CA MET A 95 -1.02 36.13 6.76
C MET A 95 -2.23 37.05 7.02
N ALA A 96 -3.08 36.73 8.01
CA ALA A 96 -4.19 37.56 8.47
C ALA A 96 -3.83 38.29 9.78
#